data_AF-A0A356P6G2-F1
#
_entry.id   AF-A0A356P6G2-F1
#
_cell.length_a   1.000
_cell.length_b   1.000
_cell.length_c   1.000
_cell.angle_alpha   90.00
_cell.angle_beta   90.00
_cell.angle_gamma   90.00
#
_symmetry.space_group_name_H-M   'P 1'
#
loop_
_entity.id
_entity.type
_entity.pdbx_description
1 polymer ?
#
loop_
_entity_poly.entity_id
_entity_poly.type
_entity_poly.pdbx_seq_one_letter_code
_entity_poly.pdbx_strand_id
1 'polypeptide(L)'
;SPVATAALGRLMTGTLILASSLKGDESITLRLLGDGPLEGVVAVGNAQGEVRGYVHEPLVDLPLKVSGKLDVGSAVGRGELAVSKSLQNGEVYTGVVPMVSGEIAEDLVQYLLTSEQIPSALLLGVRVEKDYHVVGAAV
;
A
#
# COMPACT_ATOMS: atom_id res chain seq x y z
N SER A 1 7.90 4.49 -12.90
CA SER A 1 7.02 5.50 -13.51
C SER A 1 6.29 6.27 -12.41
N PRO A 2 5.68 7.44 -12.69
CA PRO A 2 4.97 8.22 -11.67
C PRO A 2 3.86 7.44 -10.94
N VAL A 3 3.06 6.67 -11.67
CA VAL A 3 1.96 5.89 -11.07
C VAL A 3 2.46 4.74 -10.19
N ALA A 4 3.53 4.04 -10.62
CA ALA A 4 4.18 3.02 -9.80
C ALA A 4 4.79 3.62 -8.51
N THR A 5 5.45 4.78 -8.63
CA THR A 5 5.98 5.53 -7.48
C THR A 5 4.88 5.93 -6.50
N ALA A 6 3.74 6.40 -7.02
CA ALA A 6 2.60 6.75 -6.18
C ALA A 6 2.00 5.53 -5.47
N ALA A 7 1.85 4.40 -6.17
CA ALA A 7 1.35 3.17 -5.59
C ALA A 7 2.28 2.65 -4.48
N LEU A 8 3.58 2.54 -4.77
CA LEU A 8 4.58 2.10 -3.81
C LEU A 8 4.67 3.02 -2.59
N GLY A 9 4.74 4.34 -2.82
CA GLY A 9 4.84 5.32 -1.74
C GLY A 9 3.62 5.30 -0.83
N ARG A 10 2.40 5.16 -1.37
CA ARG A 10 1.18 5.00 -0.57
C ARG A 10 1.22 3.72 0.25
N LEU A 11 1.58 2.58 -0.34
CA LEU A 11 1.61 1.31 0.38
C LEU A 11 2.68 1.31 1.47
N MET A 12 3.88 1.83 1.20
CA MET A 12 4.95 1.96 2.22
C MET A 12 4.52 2.88 3.37
N THR A 13 3.86 3.98 3.07
CA THR A 13 3.34 4.91 4.08
C THR A 13 2.27 4.23 4.94
N GLY A 14 1.30 3.56 4.31
CA GLY A 14 0.30 2.76 5.02
C GLY A 14 0.94 1.66 5.86
N THR A 15 1.98 1.00 5.36
CA THR A 15 2.73 -0.02 6.09
C THR A 15 3.35 0.54 7.36
N LEU A 16 3.97 1.72 7.30
CA LEU A 16 4.54 2.38 8.48
C LEU A 16 3.47 2.76 9.52
N ILE A 17 2.31 3.24 9.07
CA ILE A 17 1.19 3.56 9.97
C ILE A 17 0.72 2.31 10.71
N LEU A 18 0.54 1.19 10.01
CA LEU A 18 0.13 -0.06 10.65
C LEU A 18 1.25 -0.63 11.55
N ALA A 19 2.50 -0.52 11.10
CA ALA A 19 3.68 -0.96 11.83
C ALA A 19 3.92 -0.18 13.13
N SER A 20 3.40 1.04 13.27
CA SER A 20 3.56 1.86 14.48
C SER A 20 2.90 1.24 15.72
N SER A 21 2.03 0.25 15.53
CA SER A 21 1.38 -0.50 16.62
C SER A 21 2.16 -1.75 17.06
N LEU A 22 3.19 -2.14 16.31
CA LEU A 22 4.01 -3.32 16.56
C LEU A 22 5.03 -3.09 17.69
N LYS A 23 5.56 -4.17 18.26
CA LYS A 23 6.52 -4.15 19.36
C LYS A 23 7.73 -5.03 19.09
N GLY A 24 8.90 -4.65 19.63
CA GLY A 24 10.13 -5.44 19.53
C GLY A 24 10.43 -5.87 18.09
N ASP A 25 10.60 -7.16 17.82
CA ASP A 25 11.03 -7.65 16.50
C ASP A 25 9.86 -8.02 15.57
N GLU A 26 8.66 -7.51 15.86
CA GLU A 26 7.48 -7.73 15.02
C GLU A 26 7.58 -7.02 13.67
N SER A 27 7.00 -7.64 12.66
CA SER A 27 6.92 -7.07 11.30
C SER A 27 5.56 -7.27 10.66
N ILE A 28 5.24 -6.38 9.73
CA ILE A 28 4.03 -6.45 8.92
C ILE A 28 4.40 -6.43 7.44
N THR A 29 3.77 -7.29 6.66
CA THR A 29 3.88 -7.35 5.21
C THR A 29 2.52 -7.07 4.59
N LEU A 30 2.45 -6.03 3.76
CA LEU A 30 1.30 -5.73 2.93
C LEU A 30 1.58 -6.20 1.50
N ARG A 31 0.67 -7.00 0.93
CA ARG A 31 0.70 -7.39 -0.47
C ARG A 31 -0.62 -6.98 -1.12
N LEU A 32 -0.53 -6.10 -2.09
CA LEU A 32 -1.65 -5.68 -2.92
C LEU A 32 -1.45 -6.34 -4.28
N LEU A 33 -2.21 -7.39 -4.58
CA LEU A 33 -2.07 -8.18 -5.81
C LEU A 33 -3.31 -7.97 -6.65
N GLY A 34 -3.12 -7.49 -7.88
CA GLY A 34 -4.21 -7.12 -8.76
C GLY A 34 -3.98 -7.53 -10.20
N ASP A 35 -5.06 -7.51 -10.98
CA ASP A 35 -5.08 -7.84 -12.40
C ASP A 35 -4.75 -6.64 -13.32
N GLY A 36 -4.41 -5.49 -12.74
CA GLY A 36 -3.96 -4.31 -13.45
C GLY A 36 -2.50 -4.42 -13.92
N PRO A 37 -2.05 -3.49 -14.76
CA PRO A 37 -0.71 -3.53 -15.36
C PRO A 37 0.45 -3.45 -14.35
N LEU A 38 0.23 -2.99 -13.10
CA LEU A 38 1.27 -3.03 -12.07
C LEU A 38 1.53 -4.45 -11.56
N GLU A 39 0.60 -5.38 -11.76
CA GLU A 39 0.53 -6.77 -11.26
C GLU A 39 0.49 -6.91 -9.73
N GLY A 40 1.18 -6.03 -9.02
CA GLY A 40 1.11 -5.94 -7.58
C GLY A 40 2.14 -5.00 -6.97
N VAL A 41 1.89 -4.66 -5.71
CA VAL A 41 2.76 -3.83 -4.89
C VAL A 41 2.93 -4.52 -3.54
N VAL A 42 4.17 -4.60 -3.06
CA VAL A 42 4.52 -5.25 -1.79
C VAL A 42 5.31 -4.29 -0.94
N ALA A 43 4.97 -4.21 0.35
CA ALA A 43 5.72 -3.45 1.33
C ALA A 43 5.85 -4.24 2.65
N VAL A 44 6.98 -4.10 3.31
CA VAL A 44 7.30 -4.70 4.60
C VAL A 44 7.79 -3.61 5.53
N GLY A 45 7.20 -3.53 6.72
CA GLY A 45 7.63 -2.63 7.79
C GLY A 45 7.80 -3.36 9.11
N ASN A 46 8.54 -2.75 10.03
CA ASN A 46 8.80 -3.28 11.37
C ASN A 46 8.51 -2.25 12.47
N ALA A 47 8.56 -2.70 13.72
CA ALA A 47 8.32 -1.85 14.88
C ALA A 47 9.37 -0.73 15.07
N GLN A 48 10.50 -0.78 14.34
CA GLN A 48 11.58 0.21 14.36
C GLN A 48 11.30 1.38 13.40
N GLY A 49 10.19 1.35 12.65
CA GLY A 49 9.86 2.39 11.68
C GLY A 49 10.65 2.27 10.38
N GLU A 50 11.25 1.10 10.11
CA GLU A 50 11.90 0.82 8.83
C GLU A 50 10.87 0.25 7.86
N VAL A 51 10.98 0.62 6.58
CA VAL A 51 10.11 0.12 5.53
C VAL A 51 10.88 -0.13 4.25
N ARG A 52 10.54 -1.22 3.57
CA ARG A 52 11.01 -1.54 2.22
C ARG A 52 9.86 -2.08 1.38
N GLY A 53 9.95 -1.92 0.07
CA GLY A 53 8.92 -2.44 -0.82
C GLY A 53 9.35 -2.43 -2.27
N TYR A 54 8.55 -3.06 -3.11
CA TYR A 54 8.75 -3.09 -4.56
C TYR A 54 7.40 -3.16 -5.28
N VAL A 55 7.44 -2.86 -6.57
CA VAL A 55 6.34 -3.00 -7.53
C VAL A 55 6.77 -4.07 -8.53
N HIS A 56 5.83 -4.89 -9.00
CA HIS A 56 6.12 -5.93 -9.99
C HIS A 56 6.52 -5.35 -11.35
N GLU A 57 5.70 -4.47 -11.93
CA GLU A 57 6.04 -3.74 -13.16
C GLU A 57 6.28 -2.25 -12.88
N PRO A 58 7.53 -1.79 -12.71
CA PRO A 58 7.83 -0.41 -12.33
C PRO A 58 7.69 0.60 -13.48
N LEU A 59 7.54 0.15 -14.74
CA LEU A 59 7.49 1.01 -15.93
C LEU A 59 6.06 1.25 -16.44
N VAL A 60 5.02 0.79 -15.74
CA VAL A 60 3.62 1.07 -16.10
C VAL A 60 3.39 2.55 -16.27
N ASP A 61 2.90 2.97 -17.43
CA ASP A 61 2.47 4.35 -17.66
C ASP A 61 1.01 4.36 -18.07
N LEU A 62 0.23 5.22 -17.41
CA LEU A 62 -1.20 5.37 -17.65
C LEU A 62 -1.53 6.85 -17.80
N PRO A 63 -2.54 7.20 -18.63
CA PRO A 63 -3.09 8.54 -18.65
C PRO A 63 -3.55 8.98 -17.26
N LEU A 64 -3.50 10.28 -17.00
CA LEU A 64 -4.08 10.86 -15.79
C LEU A 64 -5.60 10.64 -15.79
N LYS A 65 -6.17 10.52 -14.58
CA LYS A 65 -7.61 10.58 -14.38
C LYS A 65 -8.18 11.90 -14.92
N VAL A 66 -9.49 11.94 -15.14
CA VAL A 66 -10.23 13.18 -15.47
C VAL A 66 -9.96 14.29 -14.44
N SER A 67 -9.67 13.92 -13.19
CA SER A 67 -9.29 14.85 -12.11
C SER A 67 -7.85 15.40 -12.22
N GLY A 68 -7.06 14.96 -13.20
CA GLY A 68 -5.65 15.30 -13.36
C GLY A 68 -4.70 14.57 -12.41
N LYS A 69 -5.19 13.58 -11.64
CA LYS A 69 -4.38 12.79 -10.70
C LYS A 69 -3.88 11.48 -11.34
N LEU A 70 -2.81 10.93 -10.78
CA LEU A 70 -2.29 9.60 -11.16
C LEU A 70 -3.35 8.52 -10.92
N ASP A 71 -3.52 7.63 -11.90
CA ASP A 71 -4.53 6.57 -11.84
C ASP A 71 -4.00 5.28 -11.20
N VAL A 72 -3.82 5.32 -9.88
CA VAL A 72 -3.31 4.18 -9.10
C VAL A 72 -4.28 3.01 -9.12
N GLY A 73 -5.58 3.27 -8.92
CA GLY A 73 -6.61 2.24 -8.92
C GLY A 73 -6.66 1.43 -10.22
N SER A 74 -6.56 2.09 -11.38
CA SER A 74 -6.52 1.37 -12.67
C SER A 74 -5.18 0.68 -12.92
N ALA A 75 -4.08 1.22 -12.38
CA ALA A 75 -2.77 0.60 -12.47
C ALA A 75 -2.69 -0.70 -11.66
N VAL A 76 -3.29 -0.72 -10.47
CA VAL A 76 -3.39 -1.90 -9.60
C VAL A 76 -4.45 -2.87 -10.12
N GLY A 77 -5.61 -2.37 -10.57
CA GLY A 77 -6.74 -3.17 -10.99
C GLY A 77 -7.55 -3.73 -9.82
N ARG A 78 -8.16 -4.90 -10.04
CA ARG A 78 -8.95 -5.64 -9.06
C ARG A 78 -8.18 -6.84 -8.55
N GLY A 79 -8.48 -7.28 -7.33
CA GLY A 79 -7.78 -8.38 -6.68
C GLY A 79 -7.91 -8.28 -5.17
N GLU A 80 -6.82 -8.56 -4.46
CA GLU A 80 -6.84 -8.73 -3.01
C GLU A 80 -5.72 -7.96 -2.31
N LEU A 81 -6.03 -7.49 -1.11
CA LEU A 81 -5.06 -7.01 -0.13
C LEU A 81 -4.84 -8.11 0.91
N ALA A 82 -3.61 -8.60 1.00
CA ALA A 82 -3.16 -9.51 2.04
C ALA A 82 -2.26 -8.77 3.04
N VAL A 83 -2.57 -8.93 4.33
CA VAL A 83 -1.83 -8.33 5.44
C VAL A 83 -1.33 -9.44 6.35
N SER A 84 -0.01 -9.63 6.40
CA SER A 84 0.64 -10.63 7.23
C SER A 84 1.41 -9.96 8.38
N LYS A 85 1.08 -10.29 9.63
CA LYS A 85 1.79 -9.87 10.84
C LYS A 85 2.64 -11.02 11.36
N SER A 86 3.95 -10.83 11.46
CA SER A 86 4.86 -11.79 12.10
C SER A 86 5.11 -11.34 13.53
N LEU A 87 4.74 -12.17 14.49
CA LEU A 87 4.79 -11.87 15.91
C LEU A 87 6.09 -12.37 16.57
N GLN A 88 6.43 -11.85 17.75
CA GLN A 88 7.65 -12.25 18.47
C GLN A 88 7.67 -13.73 18.87
N ASN A 89 6.51 -14.34 19.05
CA ASN A 89 6.39 -15.76 19.38
C ASN A 89 6.59 -16.68 18.15
N GLY A 90 6.89 -16.12 16.98
CA GLY A 90 7.10 -16.85 15.73
C GLY A 90 5.81 -17.14 14.95
N GLU A 91 4.64 -16.76 15.47
CA GLU A 91 3.37 -16.92 14.75
C GLU A 91 3.23 -15.87 13.65
N VAL A 92 2.60 -16.28 12.55
CA VAL A 92 2.26 -15.39 11.44
C VAL A 92 0.76 -15.40 11.24
N TYR A 93 0.14 -14.24 11.42
CA TYR A 93 -1.28 -14.04 11.16
C TYR A 93 -1.46 -13.35 9.82
N THR A 94 -2.27 -13.93 8.93
CA THR A 94 -2.58 -13.32 7.63
C THR A 94 -4.07 -13.09 7.49
N GLY A 95 -4.47 -11.85 7.27
CA GLY A 95 -5.81 -11.48 6.81
C GLY A 95 -5.79 -11.14 5.33
N VAL A 96 -6.83 -11.52 4.61
CA VAL A 96 -7.00 -11.22 3.19
C VAL A 96 -8.37 -10.64 2.97
N VAL A 97 -8.46 -9.54 2.22
CA VAL A 97 -9.71 -8.90 1.84
C VAL A 97 -9.71 -8.59 0.33
N PRO A 98 -10.86 -8.64 -0.34
CA PRO A 98 -10.95 -8.12 -1.70
C PRO A 98 -10.68 -6.61 -1.68
N MET A 99 -9.98 -6.12 -2.70
CA MET A 99 -9.80 -4.68 -2.92
C MET A 99 -11.13 -4.02 -3.23
N VAL A 100 -11.30 -2.79 -2.74
CA VAL A 100 -12.46 -1.93 -2.99
C VAL A 100 -12.21 -1.07 -4.22
N SER A 101 -11.02 -0.46 -4.32
CA SER A 101 -10.72 0.50 -5.39
C SER A 101 -9.31 0.39 -5.98
N GLY A 102 -8.37 -0.25 -5.28
CA GLY A 102 -6.96 -0.28 -5.70
C GLY A 102 -6.23 1.05 -5.47
N GLU A 103 -6.88 2.05 -4.86
CA GLU A 103 -6.23 3.33 -4.48
C GLU A 103 -5.41 3.22 -3.18
N ILE A 104 -5.34 2.02 -2.59
CA ILE A 104 -4.56 1.61 -1.40
C ILE A 104 -5.14 2.11 -0.09
N ALA A 105 -5.44 3.40 0.03
CA ALA A 105 -5.96 3.96 1.28
C ALA A 105 -7.31 3.36 1.67
N GLU A 106 -8.24 3.27 0.71
CA GLU A 106 -9.56 2.68 0.91
C GLU A 106 -9.49 1.17 1.16
N ASP A 107 -8.58 0.47 0.48
CA ASP A 107 -8.37 -0.97 0.66
C ASP A 107 -7.83 -1.28 2.06
N LEU A 108 -6.94 -0.43 2.60
CA LEU A 108 -6.44 -0.54 3.97
C LEU A 108 -7.52 -0.21 5.01
N VAL A 109 -8.35 0.81 4.76
CA VAL A 109 -9.50 1.13 5.63
C VAL A 109 -10.47 -0.05 5.66
N GLN A 110 -10.73 -0.68 4.51
CA GLN A 110 -11.58 -1.85 4.44
C GLN A 110 -11.01 -3.02 5.24
N TYR A 111 -9.71 -3.31 5.12
CA TYR A 111 -9.04 -4.33 5.92
C TYR A 111 -9.16 -4.06 7.43
N LEU A 112 -8.85 -2.83 7.87
CA LEU A 112 -8.94 -2.46 9.29
C LEU A 112 -10.38 -2.61 9.81
N LEU A 113 -11.37 -2.23 8.99
CA LEU A 113 -12.77 -2.37 9.36
C LEU A 113 -13.20 -3.85 9.44
N THR A 114 -12.90 -4.67 8.44
CA THR A 114 -13.45 -6.02 8.34
C THR A 114 -12.66 -7.08 9.08
N SER A 115 -11.32 -7.00 9.06
CA SER A 115 -10.44 -8.01 9.65
C SER A 115 -10.05 -7.66 11.08
N GLU A 116 -9.80 -6.38 11.36
CA GLU A 116 -9.38 -5.92 12.69
C GLU A 116 -10.54 -5.35 13.52
N GLN A 117 -11.71 -5.10 12.90
CA GLN A 117 -12.88 -4.48 13.55
C GLN A 117 -12.56 -3.08 14.11
N ILE A 118 -11.70 -2.34 13.42
CA ILE A 118 -11.27 -0.98 13.78
C ILE A 118 -11.79 0.00 12.72
N PRO A 119 -12.89 0.73 12.98
CA PRO A 119 -13.33 1.83 12.13
C PRO A 119 -12.20 2.84 11.96
N SER A 120 -11.80 3.08 10.72
CA SER A 120 -10.58 3.82 10.38
C SER A 120 -10.83 4.79 9.23
N ALA A 121 -10.01 5.83 9.14
CA ALA A 121 -9.92 6.70 7.98
C ALA A 121 -8.45 6.95 7.68
N LEU A 122 -8.04 6.82 6.42
CA LEU A 122 -6.66 6.99 5.98
C LEU A 122 -6.62 7.93 4.77
N LEU A 123 -5.69 8.88 4.80
CA LEU A 123 -5.33 9.71 3.66
C LEU A 123 -3.87 9.41 3.31
N LEU A 124 -3.62 9.00 2.07
CA LEU A 124 -2.27 8.65 1.62
C LEU A 124 -1.99 9.39 0.31
N GLY A 125 -1.01 10.29 0.35
CA GLY A 125 -0.62 11.15 -0.77
C GLY A 125 0.83 10.91 -1.18
N VAL A 126 1.08 10.89 -2.48
CA VAL A 126 2.44 10.95 -3.06
C VAL A 126 2.40 11.96 -4.20
N ARG A 127 3.33 12.92 -4.17
CA ARG A 127 3.50 13.92 -5.23
C ARG A 127 4.79 13.63 -6.00
N VAL A 128 4.62 13.43 -7.31
CA VAL A 128 5.70 13.24 -8.28
C VAL A 128 5.66 14.40 -9.26
N GLU A 129 6.80 15.04 -9.52
CA GLU A 129 6.92 16.12 -10.51
C GLU A 129 7.08 15.59 -11.93
N LYS A 130 7.01 16.49 -12.91
CA LYS A 130 7.08 16.14 -14.34
C LYS A 130 8.42 15.56 -14.79
N ASP A 131 9.49 15.86 -14.07
CA ASP A 131 10.83 15.29 -14.20
C ASP A 131 11.03 14.00 -13.36
N TYR A 132 9.93 13.46 -12.82
CA TYR A 132 9.83 12.19 -12.10
C TYR A 132 10.51 12.12 -10.74
N HIS A 133 10.99 13.23 -10.18
CA HIS A 133 11.41 13.25 -8.78
C HIS A 133 10.20 13.27 -7.83
N VAL A 134 10.34 12.63 -6.67
CA VAL A 134 9.34 12.65 -5.60
C VAL A 134 9.54 13.92 -4.79
N VAL A 135 8.52 14.78 -4.73
CA VAL A 135 8.54 16.01 -3.92
C VAL A 135 8.11 15.74 -2.49
N GLY A 136 7.26 14.74 -2.28
CA GLY A 136 6.84 14.36 -0.94
C GLY A 136 5.81 13.25 -0.92
N ALA A 137 5.70 12.64 0.26
CA ALA A 137 4.60 11.77 0.65
C ALA A 137 3.93 12.36 1.90
N ALA A 138 2.60 12.28 1.97
CA ALA A 138 1.81 12.88 3.04
C ALA A 138 0.81 11.86 3.62
N VAL A 139 0.56 12.01 4.93
CA VAL A 139 -0.39 11.26 5.75
C VAL A 139 -1.42 12.22 6.33
#